data_AF-A0A7W7BQP4-F1
#
_entry.id   AF-A0A7W7BQP4-F1
#
_cell.length_a   1.000
_cell.length_b   1.000
_cell.length_c   1.000
_cell.angle_alpha   90.00
_cell.angle_beta   90.00
_cell.angle_gamma   90.00
#
_symmetry.space_group_name_H-M   'P 1'
#
loop_
_entity.id
_entity.type
_entity.pdbx_description
1 polymer ?
#
loop_
_entity_poly.entity_id
_entity_poly.type
_entity_poly.pdbx_seq_one_letter_code
_entity_poly.pdbx_strand_id
1 'polypeptide(L)'
;MAKATQQVFSFSDDKTETWILDAATPKDTIVAQSGRVGVTITDTLGVNKPAHVVGQFSISGYNRPGVSLEDVDNVPNGKFAVQVAVDGVYEFAGVKVTIAGGVDAPTTTANHTPVYVTSDGSLTLESASNTKVGRVVYPPTYTKAAGKLPIAIGL
;
A
#
# COMPACT_ATOMS: atom_id res chain seq x y z
N MET A 1 -3.51 4.58 -9.26
CA MET A 1 -3.01 4.26 -7.90
C MET A 1 -1.50 4.39 -7.86
N ALA A 2 -0.98 5.07 -6.85
CA ALA A 2 0.44 5.36 -6.68
C ALA A 2 1.18 4.15 -6.11
N LYS A 3 2.42 3.96 -6.56
CA LYS A 3 3.25 2.82 -6.21
C LYS A 3 4.51 3.26 -5.47
N ALA A 4 4.77 2.65 -4.32
CA ALA A 4 6.02 2.79 -3.59
C ALA A 4 7.15 2.13 -4.38
N THR A 5 8.32 2.76 -4.38
CA THR A 5 9.52 2.28 -5.06
C THR A 5 10.53 1.64 -4.11
N GLN A 6 10.46 1.97 -2.82
CA GLN A 6 11.20 1.28 -1.76
C GLN A 6 10.56 1.53 -0.39
N GLN A 7 10.78 0.61 0.53
CA GLN A 7 10.50 0.81 1.94
C GLN A 7 11.70 1.51 2.59
N VAL A 8 11.44 2.57 3.36
CA VAL A 8 12.46 3.44 3.95
C VAL A 8 12.67 3.14 5.44
N PHE A 9 11.64 2.65 6.12
CA PHE A 9 11.73 2.10 7.48
C PHE A 9 10.87 0.83 7.61
N SER A 10 11.33 -0.12 8.42
CA SER A 10 10.61 -1.37 8.70
C SER A 10 9.20 -1.10 9.23
N PHE A 11 8.20 -1.76 8.66
CA PHE A 11 6.90 -1.96 9.29
C PHE A 11 7.08 -2.98 10.43
N SER A 12 6.27 -2.91 11.47
CA SER A 12 6.11 -4.05 12.38
C SER A 12 5.07 -5.00 11.79
N ASP A 13 5.23 -6.31 12.00
CA ASP A 13 4.19 -7.29 11.63
C ASP A 13 2.88 -7.00 12.38
N ASP A 14 2.96 -6.44 13.60
CA ASP A 14 1.82 -5.91 14.39
C ASP A 14 1.10 -4.72 13.73
N LYS A 15 1.65 -4.22 12.62
CA LYS A 15 1.15 -3.10 11.80
C LYS A 15 0.88 -3.54 10.36
N THR A 16 0.67 -4.83 10.14
CA THR A 16 0.17 -5.37 8.89
C THR A 16 -1.24 -5.95 9.07
N GLU A 17 -2.07 -5.84 8.05
CA GLU A 17 -3.47 -6.28 8.04
C GLU A 17 -3.79 -6.95 6.71
N THR A 18 -4.71 -7.92 6.68
CA THR A 18 -5.24 -8.43 5.41
C THR A 18 -6.51 -7.65 5.03
N TRP A 19 -6.50 -7.02 3.86
CA TRP A 19 -7.59 -6.19 3.32
C TRP A 19 -8.27 -6.88 2.14
N ILE A 20 -9.56 -6.63 1.92
CA ILE A 20 -10.31 -7.20 0.79
C ILE A 20 -10.73 -6.07 -0.15
N LEU A 21 -10.23 -6.10 -1.38
CA LEU A 21 -10.39 -5.04 -2.36
C LEU A 21 -11.32 -5.45 -3.51
N ASP A 22 -11.84 -4.42 -4.17
CA ASP A 22 -12.85 -4.55 -5.25
C ASP A 22 -12.22 -4.77 -6.63
N ALA A 23 -10.91 -4.55 -6.75
CA ALA A 23 -10.15 -4.71 -7.99
C ALA A 23 -8.77 -5.30 -7.69
N ALA A 24 -8.23 -6.02 -8.67
CA ALA A 24 -6.89 -6.57 -8.58
C ALA A 24 -5.87 -5.43 -8.40
N THR A 25 -5.12 -5.48 -7.29
CA THR A 25 -4.18 -4.42 -6.90
C THR A 25 -2.77 -5.01 -6.74
N PRO A 26 -1.76 -4.47 -7.44
CA PRO A 26 -0.39 -4.95 -7.31
C PRO A 26 0.21 -4.66 -5.93
N LYS A 27 1.28 -5.37 -5.59
CA LYS A 27 2.20 -5.05 -4.49
C LYS A 27 2.77 -3.62 -4.61
N ASP A 28 3.10 -3.05 -3.46
CA ASP A 28 3.65 -1.72 -3.20
C ASP A 28 2.70 -0.58 -3.62
N THR A 29 1.40 -0.86 -3.76
CA THR A 29 0.39 0.10 -4.19
C THR A 29 -0.33 0.71 -3.00
N ILE A 30 -0.56 2.03 -3.02
CA ILE A 30 -1.45 2.66 -2.03
C ILE A 30 -2.87 2.18 -2.25
N VAL A 31 -3.46 1.70 -1.17
CA VAL A 31 -4.86 1.29 -1.06
C VAL A 31 -5.53 2.07 0.05
N ALA A 32 -6.82 2.32 -0.10
CA ALA A 32 -7.65 2.96 0.90
C ALA A 32 -8.92 2.15 1.13
N GLN A 33 -9.22 1.81 2.38
CA GLN A 33 -10.40 1.06 2.77
C GLN A 33 -10.91 1.59 4.12
N SER A 34 -12.22 1.81 4.23
CA SER A 34 -12.88 2.25 5.47
C SER A 34 -12.26 3.50 6.13
N GLY A 35 -11.84 4.48 5.31
CA GLY A 35 -11.20 5.71 5.78
C GLY A 35 -9.74 5.55 6.26
N ARG A 36 -9.20 4.33 6.20
CA ARG A 36 -7.78 4.03 6.45
C ARG A 36 -7.03 3.85 5.13
N VAL A 37 -5.73 4.00 5.22
CA VAL A 37 -4.78 4.00 4.09
C VAL A 37 -3.63 3.08 4.43
N GLY A 38 -3.15 2.35 3.43
CA GLY A 38 -2.09 1.37 3.59
C GLY A 38 -1.36 1.13 2.27
N VAL A 39 -0.26 0.38 2.34
CA VAL A 39 0.53 -0.05 1.18
C VAL A 39 0.47 -1.57 1.09
N THR A 40 0.06 -2.09 -0.07
CA THR A 40 0.02 -3.54 -0.30
C THR A 40 1.42 -4.15 -0.19
N ILE A 41 1.60 -5.14 0.68
CA ILE A 41 2.85 -5.90 0.87
C ILE A 41 2.92 -7.06 -0.14
N THR A 42 1.77 -7.49 -0.65
CA THR A 42 1.57 -8.60 -1.59
C THR A 42 0.67 -8.19 -2.76
N ASP A 43 0.60 -8.97 -3.83
CA ASP A 43 -0.36 -8.76 -4.92
C ASP A 43 -1.71 -9.44 -4.59
N THR A 44 -2.85 -8.85 -4.94
CA THR A 44 -4.17 -9.31 -4.47
C THR A 44 -4.73 -10.62 -5.11
N LEU A 45 -4.00 -11.27 -6.02
CA LEU A 45 -4.58 -12.24 -6.99
C LEU A 45 -4.38 -13.71 -6.58
N GLY A 46 -5.27 -14.30 -5.76
CA GLY A 46 -5.02 -15.59 -5.05
C GLY A 46 -5.37 -16.97 -5.70
N VAL A 47 -4.43 -17.96 -5.63
CA VAL A 47 -4.25 -19.28 -6.37
C VAL A 47 -4.40 -20.68 -5.66
N ASN A 48 -5.23 -21.59 -6.18
CA ASN A 48 -5.61 -22.94 -5.64
C ASN A 48 -4.52 -23.95 -5.19
N LYS A 49 -4.88 -24.73 -4.15
CA LYS A 49 -4.08 -25.53 -3.21
C LYS A 49 -4.74 -26.90 -2.94
N PRO A 50 -3.95 -27.93 -2.61
CA PRO A 50 -4.41 -29.32 -2.59
C PRO A 50 -4.74 -29.87 -1.19
N ALA A 51 -4.83 -31.19 -1.09
CA ALA A 51 -5.05 -31.93 0.14
C ALA A 51 -3.82 -32.07 1.05
N HIS A 52 -4.07 -32.19 2.35
CA HIS A 52 -3.10 -32.25 3.45
C HIS A 52 -3.57 -33.26 4.51
N VAL A 53 -2.62 -33.97 5.13
CA VAL A 53 -2.86 -35.11 6.03
C VAL A 53 -2.25 -34.84 7.40
N VAL A 54 -2.99 -35.10 8.48
CA VAL A 54 -2.53 -34.96 9.87
C VAL A 54 -2.68 -36.30 10.58
N GLY A 55 -1.56 -37.00 10.79
CA GLY A 55 -1.57 -38.34 11.38
C GLY A 55 -2.38 -39.32 10.54
N GLN A 56 -3.50 -39.82 11.09
CA GLN A 56 -4.37 -40.82 10.46
C GLN A 56 -5.59 -40.24 9.71
N PHE A 57 -5.73 -38.91 9.62
CA PHE A 57 -6.89 -38.23 9.00
C PHE A 57 -6.44 -37.25 7.87
N SER A 58 -7.28 -37.02 6.85
CA SER A 58 -6.95 -36.27 5.60
C SER A 58 -8.01 -35.21 5.24
N ILE A 59 -7.60 -34.09 4.62
CA ILE A 59 -8.41 -32.87 4.33
C ILE A 59 -8.05 -32.30 2.93
N SER A 60 -8.97 -31.71 2.14
CA SER A 60 -8.72 -31.34 0.71
C SER A 60 -9.29 -29.99 0.16
N GLY A 61 -8.43 -29.04 -0.30
CA GLY A 61 -8.73 -27.93 -1.27
C GLY A 61 -8.90 -26.46 -0.74
N TYR A 62 -8.21 -25.43 -1.32
CA TYR A 62 -8.32 -23.94 -1.03
C TYR A 62 -7.60 -23.02 -2.10
N ASN A 63 -7.77 -21.66 -2.29
CA ASN A 63 -7.06 -20.77 -3.34
C ASN A 63 -5.59 -20.29 -2.93
N ARG A 64 -5.01 -19.06 -3.21
CA ARG A 64 -3.78 -18.40 -2.56
C ARG A 64 -3.46 -16.85 -2.54
N PRO A 65 -2.44 -16.23 -3.23
CA PRO A 65 -1.89 -14.86 -3.06
C PRO A 65 -2.74 -13.66 -2.59
N GLY A 66 -2.06 -12.74 -1.89
CA GLY A 66 -2.63 -11.51 -1.36
C GLY A 66 -3.00 -11.64 0.12
N VAL A 67 -2.08 -12.13 0.92
CA VAL A 67 -2.40 -13.39 1.59
C VAL A 67 -3.05 -13.22 2.99
N SER A 68 -3.95 -14.11 3.42
CA SER A 68 -3.83 -14.63 4.80
C SER A 68 -2.54 -15.45 4.80
N LEU A 69 -1.82 -15.55 5.92
CA LEU A 69 -0.61 -16.36 5.98
C LEU A 69 -0.81 -17.79 5.41
N GLU A 70 -2.05 -18.28 5.34
CA GLU A 70 -2.45 -19.57 4.80
C GLU A 70 -3.75 -19.58 3.95
N ASP A 71 -4.58 -18.51 3.92
CA ASP A 71 -6.01 -18.60 3.49
C ASP A 71 -6.66 -17.55 2.55
N VAL A 72 -6.00 -16.49 2.06
CA VAL A 72 -6.70 -15.57 1.09
C VAL A 72 -6.99 -16.26 -0.21
N ASP A 73 -6.25 -17.32 -0.44
CA ASP A 73 -6.84 -18.62 -0.59
C ASP A 73 -8.35 -18.61 -0.83
N ASN A 74 -9.29 -18.79 0.08
CA ASN A 74 -10.69 -18.97 -0.35
C ASN A 74 -11.46 -17.71 -0.87
N VAL A 75 -10.78 -16.70 -1.43
CA VAL A 75 -11.36 -15.52 -2.13
C VAL A 75 -12.39 -15.93 -3.20
N PRO A 76 -13.65 -15.42 -3.10
CA PRO A 76 -14.71 -15.67 -4.08
C PRO A 76 -14.51 -14.94 -5.41
N ASN A 77 -15.20 -15.42 -6.46
CA ASN A 77 -15.31 -14.71 -7.74
C ASN A 77 -15.84 -13.27 -7.55
N GLY A 78 -14.98 -12.28 -7.83
CA GLY A 78 -15.33 -10.85 -7.90
C GLY A 78 -14.74 -9.94 -6.82
N LYS A 79 -13.90 -10.45 -5.90
CA LYS A 79 -13.09 -9.64 -4.96
C LYS A 79 -11.64 -10.12 -4.95
N PHE A 80 -10.74 -9.33 -4.38
CA PHE A 80 -9.30 -9.59 -4.38
C PHE A 80 -8.69 -9.16 -3.04
N ALA A 81 -8.22 -10.09 -2.21
CA ALA A 81 -7.67 -9.76 -0.89
C ALA A 81 -6.14 -9.62 -0.92
N VAL A 82 -5.56 -8.88 0.03
CA VAL A 82 -4.12 -8.51 0.06
C VAL A 82 -3.61 -8.23 1.48
N GLN A 83 -2.38 -8.66 1.82
CA GLN A 83 -1.71 -8.18 3.02
C GLN A 83 -1.19 -6.75 2.80
N VAL A 84 -1.48 -5.84 3.72
CA VAL A 84 -1.29 -4.39 3.65
C VAL A 84 -0.54 -3.91 4.90
N ALA A 85 0.46 -3.07 4.74
CA ALA A 85 1.06 -2.33 5.84
C ALA A 85 0.23 -1.07 6.12
N VAL A 86 -0.17 -0.89 7.37
CA VAL A 86 -0.97 0.27 7.83
C VAL A 86 -0.13 1.29 8.62
N ASP A 87 1.17 1.05 8.74
CA ASP A 87 2.19 1.92 9.32
C ASP A 87 3.52 1.69 8.55
N GLY A 88 4.49 2.57 8.75
CA GLY A 88 5.80 2.53 8.11
C GLY A 88 6.03 3.71 7.17
N VAL A 89 7.26 3.83 6.67
CA VAL A 89 7.65 4.91 5.75
C VAL A 89 8.06 4.31 4.41
N TYR A 90 7.40 4.76 3.36
CA TYR A 90 7.55 4.26 1.99
C TYR A 90 7.96 5.40 1.08
N GLU A 91 8.96 5.19 0.24
CA GLU A 91 9.29 6.13 -0.82
C GLU A 91 8.33 5.93 -1.98
N PHE A 92 7.71 7.02 -2.43
CA PHE A 92 6.93 7.06 -3.65
C PHE A 92 7.66 7.88 -4.70
N ALA A 93 7.86 7.30 -5.88
CA ALA A 93 8.33 8.03 -7.05
C ALA A 93 7.13 8.53 -7.88
N GLY A 94 7.33 9.64 -8.59
CA GLY A 94 6.26 10.23 -9.41
C GLY A 94 5.13 10.83 -8.58
N VAL A 95 5.40 11.27 -7.34
CA VAL A 95 4.47 12.13 -6.60
C VAL A 95 4.34 13.43 -7.38
N LYS A 96 3.21 13.57 -8.08
CA LYS A 96 2.87 14.74 -8.86
C LYS A 96 2.28 15.77 -7.92
N VAL A 97 3.07 16.76 -7.53
CA VAL A 97 2.48 17.93 -6.90
C VAL A 97 1.79 18.70 -8.01
N THR A 98 0.48 18.47 -8.15
CA THR A 98 -0.36 19.43 -8.85
C THR A 98 -0.17 20.76 -8.15
N ILE A 99 0.25 21.75 -8.92
CA ILE A 99 0.22 23.16 -8.57
C ILE A 99 -0.56 23.86 -9.66
N ALA A 100 -1.16 25.01 -9.36
CA ALA A 100 -1.84 25.80 -10.38
C ALA A 100 -0.89 26.12 -11.55
N GLY A 101 -1.12 25.49 -12.71
CA GLY A 101 -0.29 25.63 -13.91
C GLY A 101 0.61 24.44 -14.27
N GLY A 102 0.68 23.36 -13.47
CA GLY A 102 1.48 22.20 -13.87
C GLY A 102 1.60 21.05 -12.86
N VAL A 103 2.48 20.12 -13.20
CA VAL A 103 2.93 19.02 -12.34
C VAL A 103 4.37 19.31 -11.96
N ASP A 104 4.63 19.52 -10.68
CA ASP A 104 6.00 19.64 -10.16
C ASP A 104 6.50 18.31 -9.57
N ALA A 105 7.81 18.10 -9.66
CA ALA A 105 8.56 16.97 -9.12
C ALA A 105 9.28 17.44 -7.83
N PRO A 106 8.65 17.30 -6.65
CA PRO A 106 9.08 17.98 -5.44
C PRO A 106 10.52 17.65 -5.08
N THR A 107 11.33 18.70 -4.89
CA THR A 107 12.73 18.63 -4.43
C THR A 107 12.91 19.22 -3.03
N THR A 108 12.04 20.15 -2.64
CA THR A 108 12.19 21.01 -1.45
C THR A 108 11.12 20.79 -0.38
N THR A 109 10.23 19.81 -0.54
CA THR A 109 9.14 19.54 0.42
C THR A 109 9.66 19.44 1.86
N ALA A 110 8.93 20.06 2.78
CA ALA A 110 9.28 20.12 4.19
C ALA A 110 8.98 18.78 4.89
N ASN A 111 9.62 18.55 6.03
CA ASN A 111 9.26 17.41 6.87
C ASN A 111 7.86 17.62 7.45
N HIS A 112 7.12 16.53 7.66
CA HIS A 112 5.74 16.50 8.14
C HIS A 112 4.68 17.18 7.24
N THR A 113 5.03 17.60 6.01
CA THR A 113 4.04 18.07 5.02
C THR A 113 3.00 16.96 4.78
N PRO A 114 1.69 17.24 4.92
CA PRO A 114 0.65 16.26 4.61
C PRO A 114 0.70 15.82 3.14
N VAL A 115 0.42 14.55 2.90
CA VAL A 115 0.27 14.00 1.54
C VAL A 115 -1.11 13.39 1.41
N TYR A 116 -1.71 13.53 0.22
CA TYR A 116 -3.05 13.10 -0.11
C TYR A 116 -3.05 12.20 -1.36
N VAL A 117 -4.07 11.34 -1.47
CA VAL A 117 -4.38 10.57 -2.68
C VAL A 117 -5.61 11.15 -3.36
N THR A 118 -5.50 11.31 -4.68
CA THR A 118 -6.56 11.80 -5.57
C THR A 118 -7.50 10.67 -5.98
N SER A 119 -8.62 10.98 -6.64
CA SER A 119 -9.60 9.98 -7.10
C SER A 119 -9.09 9.05 -8.22
N ASP A 120 -8.12 9.46 -9.03
CA ASP A 120 -7.37 8.59 -9.97
C ASP A 120 -6.26 7.77 -9.26
N GLY A 121 -6.10 7.99 -7.95
CA GLY A 121 -5.11 7.32 -7.11
C GLY A 121 -3.70 7.86 -7.29
N SER A 122 -3.50 9.06 -7.81
CA SER A 122 -2.20 9.76 -7.80
C SER A 122 -1.93 10.36 -6.41
N LEU A 123 -0.67 10.66 -6.11
CA LEU A 123 -0.28 11.36 -4.88
C LEU A 123 -0.08 12.86 -5.14
N THR A 124 -0.59 13.69 -4.24
CA THR A 124 -0.50 15.16 -4.27
C THR A 124 -0.26 15.74 -2.86
N LEU A 125 0.19 16.98 -2.78
CA LEU A 125 0.26 17.76 -1.53
C LEU A 125 -0.97 18.68 -1.33
N GLU A 126 -1.86 18.75 -2.33
CA GLU A 126 -3.09 19.54 -2.25
C GLU A 126 -4.21 18.78 -1.54
N SER A 127 -4.84 19.41 -0.54
CA SER A 127 -5.93 18.81 0.25
C SER A 127 -7.30 18.83 -0.43
N ALA A 128 -7.48 19.60 -1.50
CA ALA A 128 -8.78 19.89 -2.10
C ALA A 128 -9.45 18.60 -2.65
N SER A 129 -10.49 18.13 -1.94
CA SER A 129 -11.23 16.90 -2.25
C SER A 129 -10.41 15.60 -2.26
N ASN A 130 -9.19 15.62 -1.71
CA ASN A 130 -8.27 14.48 -1.71
C ASN A 130 -8.16 13.84 -0.32
N THR A 131 -8.00 12.52 -0.26
CA THR A 131 -7.93 11.77 1.01
C THR A 131 -6.51 11.81 1.56
N LYS A 132 -6.30 12.26 2.81
CA LYS A 132 -4.96 12.28 3.43
C LYS A 132 -4.43 10.85 3.57
N VAL A 133 -3.27 10.57 2.98
CA VAL A 133 -2.58 9.26 3.11
C VAL A 133 -1.56 9.21 4.23
N GLY A 134 -1.04 10.37 4.65
CA GLY A 134 0.11 10.39 5.55
C GLY A 134 0.80 11.74 5.58
N ARG A 135 2.11 11.71 5.87
CA ARG A 135 2.99 12.89 5.87
C ARG A 135 4.36 12.54 5.35
N VAL A 136 5.06 13.48 4.72
CA VAL A 136 6.47 13.32 4.36
C VAL A 136 7.31 13.18 5.64
N VAL A 137 8.16 12.15 5.71
CA VAL A 137 9.07 11.90 6.83
C VAL A 137 10.44 11.56 6.28
N TYR A 138 11.40 12.48 6.41
CA TYR A 138 12.79 12.29 6.00
C TYR A 138 13.62 11.64 7.12
N PRO A 139 14.16 10.42 6.93
CA PRO A 139 15.26 9.92 7.77
C PRO A 139 16.46 10.89 7.78
N PRO A 140 17.26 10.94 8.87
CA PRO A 140 18.51 11.71 8.91
C PRO A 140 19.52 11.33 7.82
N THR A 141 19.46 10.10 7.31
CA THR A 141 20.32 9.56 6.26
C THR A 141 19.70 9.61 4.85
N TYR A 142 18.51 10.18 4.69
CA TYR A 142 17.79 10.15 3.41
C TYR A 142 18.26 11.24 2.45
N THR A 143 18.81 10.82 1.30
CA THR A 143 19.17 11.73 0.21
C THR A 143 17.92 12.15 -0.57
N LYS A 144 17.54 13.42 -0.47
CA LYS A 144 16.41 13.97 -1.25
C LYS A 144 16.70 13.92 -2.75
N ALA A 145 15.69 13.52 -3.53
CA ALA A 145 15.75 13.46 -4.99
C ALA A 145 14.43 13.99 -5.59
N ALA A 146 14.51 14.61 -6.77
CA ALA A 146 13.34 15.18 -7.45
C ALA A 146 12.26 14.13 -7.71
N GLY A 147 11.01 14.44 -7.36
CA GLY A 147 9.86 13.56 -7.61
C GLY A 147 9.82 12.29 -6.76
N LYS A 148 10.64 12.22 -5.70
CA LYS A 148 10.64 11.14 -4.70
C LYS A 148 10.34 11.69 -3.32
N LEU A 149 9.34 11.13 -2.64
CA LEU A 149 9.02 11.48 -1.25
C LEU A 149 8.95 10.23 -0.36
N PRO A 150 9.67 10.18 0.78
CA PRO A 150 9.42 9.22 1.83
C PRO A 150 8.19 9.65 2.63
N ILE A 151 7.14 8.83 2.62
CA ILE A 151 5.83 9.12 3.22
C ILE A 151 5.56 8.13 4.35
N ALA A 152 5.34 8.63 5.55
CA ALA A 152 4.81 7.87 6.66
C ALA A 152 3.29 7.73 6.50
N ILE A 153 2.82 6.49 6.35
CA ILE A 153 1.40 6.12 6.35
C ILE A 153 0.96 5.80 7.79
N GLY A 154 -0.36 5.79 8.05
CA GLY A 154 -0.89 5.39 9.37
C GLY A 154 -0.93 6.46 10.48
N LEU A 155 -0.54 7.72 10.18
CA LEU A 155 -0.45 8.85 11.12
C LEU A 155 -1.70 9.78 11.19
#